data_AF-A0A5C3NQX8-F1
#
_entry.id   AF-A0A5C3NQX8-F1
#
_cell.length_a   1.000
_cell.length_b   1.000
_cell.length_c   1.000
_cell.angle_alpha   90.00
_cell.angle_beta   90.00
_cell.angle_gamma   90.00
#
_symmetry.space_group_name_H-M   'P 1'
#
loop_
_entity.id
_entity.type
_entity.pdbx_description
1 polymer ?
#
loop_
_entity_poly.entity_id
_entity_poly.type
_entity_poly.pdbx_seq_one_letter_code
_entity_poly.pdbx_strand_id
1 'polypeptide(L)'
;MNMVRFKMTRFSPFFLNYSQMLHTLVWSSESEYPGVHVFVQRMKEAMAHDAIIATRTSQVLQANKHRRPAAFQVSDLVYLSTKN
;
A
#
# COMPACT_ATOMS: atom_id res chain seq x y z
N MET A 1 3.32 -13.29 -3.74
CA MET A 1 2.66 -11.98 -3.81
C MET A 1 2.14 -11.77 -5.23
N ASN A 2 0.87 -11.39 -5.40
CA ASN A 2 0.21 -11.43 -6.72
C ASN A 2 0.58 -10.18 -7.55
N MET A 3 1.59 -10.30 -8.40
CA MET A 3 2.10 -9.21 -9.28
C MET A 3 1.55 -9.29 -10.70
N VAL A 4 0.55 -10.14 -10.94
CA VAL A 4 -0.06 -10.34 -12.25
C VAL A 4 -0.64 -9.02 -12.73
N ARG A 5 -0.22 -8.57 -13.92
CA ARG A 5 -0.63 -7.29 -14.50
C ARG A 5 -2.08 -7.37 -14.98
N PHE A 6 -2.87 -6.36 -14.67
CA PHE A 6 -4.23 -6.26 -15.21
C PHE A 6 -4.18 -5.91 -16.70
N LYS A 7 -4.98 -6.59 -17.52
CA LYS A 7 -4.92 -6.51 -19.00
C LYS A 7 -5.21 -5.12 -19.58
N MET A 8 -5.96 -4.30 -18.85
CA MET A 8 -6.46 -3.00 -19.33
C MET A 8 -5.58 -1.80 -18.92
N THR A 9 -4.95 -1.85 -17.75
CA THR A 9 -4.18 -0.72 -17.18
C THR A 9 -2.66 -0.96 -17.12
N ARG A 10 -2.17 -2.16 -17.49
CA ARG A 10 -0.76 -2.61 -17.41
C ARG A 10 -0.09 -2.53 -16.02
N PHE A 11 -0.79 -2.01 -15.02
CA PHE A 11 -0.35 -1.96 -13.63
C PHE A 11 -0.79 -3.22 -12.86
N SER A 12 0.01 -3.61 -11.87
CA SER A 12 -0.38 -4.65 -10.91
C SER A 12 -1.48 -4.11 -10.00
N PRO A 13 -2.49 -4.92 -9.62
CA PRO A 13 -3.49 -4.54 -8.61
C PRO A 13 -2.85 -4.00 -7.31
N PHE A 14 -1.67 -4.50 -6.95
CA PHE A 14 -0.93 -4.01 -5.78
C PHE A 14 -0.46 -2.55 -5.96
N PHE A 15 0.02 -2.20 -7.15
CA PHE A 15 0.38 -0.82 -7.48
C PHE A 15 -0.85 0.10 -7.46
N LEU A 16 -2.03 -0.40 -7.84
CA LEU A 16 -3.25 0.41 -7.78
C LEU A 16 -3.69 0.67 -6.33
N ASN A 17 -3.55 -0.32 -5.44
CA ASN A 17 -3.92 -0.18 -4.04
C ASN A 17 -2.93 0.67 -3.24
N TYR A 18 -1.63 0.48 -3.49
CA TYR A 18 -0.59 1.10 -2.68
C TYR A 18 0.15 2.21 -3.42
N SER A 19 0.00 2.39 -4.74
CA SER A 19 0.77 3.39 -5.52
C SER A 19 2.30 3.19 -5.46
N GLN A 20 2.76 2.06 -4.92
CA GLN A 20 4.16 1.67 -4.88
C GLN A 20 4.27 0.23 -5.37
N MET A 21 5.13 0.00 -6.36
CA MET A 21 5.52 -1.37 -6.69
C MET A 21 6.55 -1.78 -5.66
N LEU A 22 6.24 -2.84 -4.91
CA LEU A 22 7.30 -3.57 -4.22
C LEU A 22 8.27 -4.04 -5.30
N HIS A 23 9.55 -3.64 -5.17
CA HIS A 23 10.59 -4.21 -6.00
C HIS A 23 10.50 -5.73 -5.85
N THR A 24 10.29 -6.44 -6.95
CA THR A 24 10.41 -7.89 -6.93
C THR A 24 11.86 -8.17 -6.55
N LEU A 25 12.09 -8.48 -5.28
CA LEU A 25 13.39 -8.92 -4.81
C LEU A 25 13.56 -10.34 -5.39
N VAL A 26 13.99 -10.42 -6.65
CA VAL A 26 14.39 -11.67 -7.31
C VAL A 26 15.72 -12.08 -6.69
N TRP A 27 15.65 -12.53 -5.45
CA TRP A 27 16.75 -13.19 -4.78
C TRP A 27 16.65 -14.66 -5.16
N SER A 28 17.34 -15.07 -6.24
CA SER A 28 17.52 -16.48 -6.56
C SER A 28 18.56 -17.05 -5.60
N SER A 29 18.11 -17.45 -4.41
CA SER A 29 18.91 -18.30 -3.53
C SER A 29 18.52 -19.75 -3.83
N GLU A 30 19.17 -20.37 -4.81
CA GLU A 30 19.21 -21.83 -4.85
C GLU A 30 20.09 -22.26 -3.68
N SER A 31 19.46 -22.48 -2.53
CA SER A 31 20.12 -22.98 -1.34
C SER A 31 19.66 -24.41 -1.13
N GLU A 32 20.63 -25.31 -0.97
CA GLU A 32 20.41 -26.72 -0.67
C GLU A 32 19.70 -26.94 0.69
N TYR A 33 19.70 -25.92 1.55
CA TYR A 33 19.18 -26.00 2.92
C TYR A 33 17.79 -25.36 3.06
N PRO A 34 16.76 -26.12 3.48
CA PRO A 34 15.39 -25.61 3.60
C PRO A 34 15.22 -24.53 4.68
N GLY A 35 16.05 -24.54 5.73
CA GLY A 35 16.01 -23.53 6.79
C GLY A 35 16.36 -22.12 6.31
N VAL A 36 17.30 -22.01 5.36
CA VAL A 36 17.68 -20.74 4.74
C VAL A 36 16.53 -20.18 3.89
N HIS A 37 15.77 -21.05 3.21
CA HIS A 37 14.61 -20.64 2.42
C HIS A 37 13.51 -20.02 3.30
N VAL A 38 13.20 -20.65 4.44
CA VAL A 38 12.19 -20.12 5.38
C VAL A 38 12.63 -18.79 5.98
N PHE A 39 13.91 -18.64 6.32
CA PHE A 39 14.45 -17.38 6.85
C PHE A 39 14.35 -16.26 5.82
N VAL A 40 14.81 -16.51 4.58
CA VAL A 40 14.74 -15.54 3.47
C VAL A 40 13.29 -15.18 3.17
N GLN A 41 12.36 -16.14 3.21
CA GLN A 41 10.93 -15.90 2.99
C GLN A 41 10.33 -14.99 4.08
N ARG A 42 10.62 -15.25 5.37
CA ARG A 42 10.17 -14.39 6.48
C ARG A 42 10.74 -12.98 6.37
N MET A 43 12.00 -12.86 5.96
CA MET A 43 12.63 -11.57 5.77
C MET A 43 11.99 -10.78 4.61
N LYS A 44 11.64 -11.46 3.50
CA LYS A 44 10.87 -10.86 2.38
C LYS A 44 9.51 -10.35 2.86
N GLU A 45 8.82 -11.11 3.70
CA GLU A 45 7.51 -10.73 4.24
C GLU A 45 7.61 -9.50 5.16
N ALA A 46 8.62 -9.44 6.03
CA ALA A 46 8.87 -8.28 6.88
C ALA A 46 9.13 -7.00 6.06
N MET A 47 9.99 -7.08 5.04
CA MET A 47 10.27 -5.93 4.17
C MET A 47 9.04 -5.47 3.37
N ALA A 48 8.22 -6.42 2.90
CA ALA A 48 6.99 -6.10 2.19
C ALA A 48 5.97 -5.39 3.09
N HIS A 49 5.88 -5.82 4.35
CA HIS A 49 5.01 -5.22 5.35
C HIS A 49 5.38 -3.76 5.64
N ASP A 50 6.66 -3.49 5.90
CA ASP A 50 7.12 -2.14 6.23
C ASP A 50 6.92 -1.17 5.07
N ALA A 51 7.12 -1.64 3.83
CA ALA A 51 6.82 -0.85 2.65
C ALA A 51 5.33 -0.46 2.61
N ILE A 52 4.41 -1.41 2.83
CA ILE A 52 2.96 -1.13 2.84
C ILE A 52 2.60 -0.05 3.87
N ILE A 53 3.18 -0.12 5.08
CA ILE A 53 2.96 0.87 6.13
C ILE A 53 3.46 2.25 5.69
N ALA A 54 4.69 2.32 5.17
CA ALA A 54 5.27 3.56 4.68
C ALA A 54 4.41 4.19 3.57
N THR A 55 3.90 3.37 2.65
CA THR A 55 3.08 3.85 1.56
C THR A 55 1.72 4.39 2.02
N ARG A 56 1.05 3.70 2.96
CA ARG A 56 -0.22 4.19 3.52
C ARG A 56 -0.07 5.58 4.14
N THR A 57 1.02 5.81 4.85
CA THR A 57 1.30 7.10 5.48
C THR A 57 1.41 8.21 4.42
N SER A 58 2.11 7.93 3.32
CA SER A 58 2.25 8.86 2.19
C SER A 58 0.91 9.13 1.49
N GLN A 59 0.10 8.09 1.27
CA GLN A 59 -1.23 8.24 0.68
C GLN A 59 -2.15 9.10 1.56
N VAL A 60 -2.16 8.87 2.88
CA VAL A 60 -2.95 9.67 3.82
C VAL A 60 -2.50 11.12 3.83
N LEU A 61 -1.18 11.37 3.86
CA LEU A 61 -0.64 12.73 3.78
C LEU A 61 -1.05 13.43 2.48
N GLN A 62 -0.91 12.76 1.33
CA GLN A 62 -1.28 13.31 0.05
C GLN A 62 -2.79 13.56 -0.08
N ALA A 63 -3.63 12.62 0.38
CA ALA A 63 -5.08 12.78 0.40
C ALA A 63 -5.53 13.93 1.32
N ASN A 64 -4.78 14.18 2.40
CA ASN A 64 -5.06 15.26 3.34
C ASN A 64 -4.45 16.61 2.93
N LYS A 65 -3.46 16.64 2.02
CA LYS A 65 -2.73 17.85 1.61
C LYS A 65 -3.65 18.96 1.08
N HIS A 66 -4.74 18.58 0.42
CA HIS A 66 -5.72 19.53 -0.14
C HIS A 66 -6.99 19.65 0.70
N ARG A 67 -7.07 19.02 1.87
CA ARG A 67 -8.21 19.20 2.77
C ARG A 67 -8.18 20.62 3.34
N ARG A 68 -9.33 21.28 3.29
CA ARG A 68 -9.53 22.54 4.00
C ARG A 68 -9.86 22.21 5.46
N PRO A 69 -9.31 22.95 6.43
CA PRO A 69 -9.76 22.82 7.81
C PRO A 69 -11.27 23.08 7.85
N ALA A 70 -12.01 22.20 8.51
CA ALA A 70 -13.43 22.40 8.69
C ALA A 70 -13.63 23.65 9.56
N ALA A 71 -14.47 24.58 9.11
CA ALA A 71 -14.81 25.78 9.87
C ALA A 71 -15.83 25.52 10.99
N PHE A 72 -16.29 24.27 11.12
CA PHE A 72 -17.35 23.87 12.04
C PHE A 72 -16.77 23.45 13.39
N GLN A 73 -17.45 23.83 14.46
CA GLN A 73 -17.12 23.41 15.81
C GLN A 73 -18.03 22.28 16.28
N VAL A 74 -17.61 21.61 17.36
CA VAL A 74 -18.43 20.58 18.01
C VAL A 74 -19.72 21.23 18.50
N SER A 75 -20.87 20.69 18.05
CA SER A 75 -22.25 21.18 18.27
C SER A 75 -22.83 22.11 17.19
N ASP A 76 -22.11 22.38 16.10
CA ASP A 76 -22.70 23.08 14.95
C ASP A 76 -23.65 22.17 14.16
N LEU A 77 -24.82 22.69 13.82
CA LEU A 77 -25.77 22.03 12.90
C LEU A 77 -25.41 22.40 11.46
N VAL A 78 -24.97 21.42 10.68
CA VAL A 78 -24.58 21.61 9.28
C VAL A 78 -25.56 20.88 8.37
N TYR A 79 -26.02 21.56 7.32
CA TYR A 79 -26.87 20.96 6.30
C TYR A 79 -26.04 20.04 5.40
N LEU A 80 -26.38 18.74 5.37
CA LEU A 80 -25.72 17.75 4.52
C LEU A 80 -26.64 17.35 3.37
N SER A 81 -26.31 17.80 2.15
CA SER A 81 -27.00 17.37 0.94
C SER A 81 -26.17 16.28 0.25
N THR A 82 -26.49 15.02 0.52
CA THR A 82 -25.94 13.89 -0.25
C THR A 82 -26.94 13.50 -1.33
N LYS A 83 -26.53 13.57 -2.59
CA LYS A 83 -27.30 13.08 -3.73
C LYS A 83 -27.10 11.57 -3.83
N ASN A 84 -28.19 10.80 -3.75
CA ASN A 84 -28.21 9.34 -3.94
C ASN A 84 -28.09 8.97 -5.41
#